data_AF-A0A3N6ZRR7-F1
#
_entry.id   AF-A0A3N6ZRR7-F1
#
_cell.length_a   1.000
_cell.length_b   1.000
_cell.length_c   1.000
_cell.angle_alpha   90.00
_cell.angle_beta   90.00
_cell.angle_gamma   90.00
#
_symmetry.space_group_name_H-M   'P 1'
#
loop_
_entity.id
_entity.type
_entity.pdbx_description
1 polymer ?
#
loop_
_entity_poly.entity_id
_entity_poly.type
_entity_poly.pdbx_seq_one_letter_code
_entity_poly.pdbx_strand_id
1 'polypeptide(L)'
;MKYLVSLFSLSALLSVLFFGSCKKKKIIDPTNEGISTYLPTNVNNWWKYLASDGTVFKRYYTGRDTVVDGFNYNLFEQVDVNTGTIVKEFYAKFEGNYYTLLQLDNSGTRYVKAIVLNENPQVGNTWESTGSFTYGIAIPTKIEGKVTSINGTFTVNNVVVDSVVEVKSVLYGKLNLLTWTNCGTIIMKFRRGLGIISENYDFNVGGFFSKQYSNYITDYYVQP
;
A
#
# COMPACT_ATOMS: atom_id res chain seq x y z
N MET A 1 -42.51 -35.81 58.51
CA MET A 1 -41.94 -36.91 57.68
C MET A 1 -41.79 -36.36 56.26
N LYS A 2 -40.62 -36.44 55.60
CA LYS A 2 -40.13 -37.59 54.78
C LYS A 2 -41.10 -37.89 53.63
N TYR A 3 -40.78 -37.85 52.32
CA TYR A 3 -39.55 -37.63 51.52
C TYR A 3 -39.98 -36.91 50.19
N LEU A 4 -39.25 -35.95 49.57
CA LEU A 4 -38.00 -36.00 48.76
C LEU A 4 -38.20 -36.38 47.26
N VAL A 5 -37.53 -35.65 46.32
CA VAL A 5 -37.23 -36.05 44.89
C VAL A 5 -38.45 -36.12 43.93
N SER A 6 -38.40 -35.86 42.60
CA SER A 6 -37.52 -35.14 41.62
C SER A 6 -38.23 -35.18 40.21
N LEU A 7 -37.78 -34.72 39.03
CA LEU A 7 -36.64 -33.95 38.47
C LEU A 7 -37.01 -33.47 37.02
N PHE A 8 -36.37 -32.42 36.48
CA PHE A 8 -36.50 -31.94 35.06
C PHE A 8 -37.94 -31.53 34.62
N SER A 9 -38.22 -30.88 33.47
CA SER A 9 -37.49 -30.11 32.42
C SER A 9 -38.46 -28.97 31.99
N LEU A 10 -38.15 -27.96 31.15
CA LEU A 10 -37.25 -27.87 30.01
C LEU A 10 -36.83 -26.39 29.81
N SER A 11 -35.54 -26.15 29.55
CA SER A 11 -35.04 -24.81 29.20
C SER A 11 -35.54 -24.41 27.81
N ALA A 12 -36.42 -23.40 27.75
CA ALA A 12 -36.78 -22.75 26.50
C ALA A 12 -35.54 -22.09 25.88
N LEU A 13 -34.95 -22.72 24.86
CA LEU A 13 -33.81 -22.18 24.15
C LEU A 13 -34.18 -20.85 23.51
N LEU A 14 -33.60 -19.76 24.02
CA LEU A 14 -33.65 -18.46 23.34
C LEU A 14 -32.70 -18.52 22.14
N SER A 15 -33.15 -19.19 21.08
CA SER A 15 -32.47 -19.33 19.80
C SER A 15 -32.47 -18.00 19.04
N VAL A 16 -31.71 -17.04 19.57
CA VAL A 16 -31.28 -15.86 18.83
C VAL A 16 -30.49 -16.37 17.63
N LEU A 17 -31.18 -16.48 16.49
CA LEU A 17 -30.57 -16.68 15.19
C LEU A 17 -29.71 -15.45 14.91
N PHE A 18 -28.45 -15.52 15.33
CA PHE A 18 -27.41 -14.64 14.85
C PHE A 18 -27.27 -14.91 13.35
N PHE A 19 -28.08 -14.18 12.57
CA PHE A 19 -27.82 -13.87 11.18
C PHE A 19 -26.55 -13.02 11.12
N GLY A 20 -25.41 -13.67 11.40
CA GLY A 20 -24.09 -13.12 11.21
C GLY A 20 -24.02 -12.71 9.75
N SER A 21 -24.11 -11.41 9.50
CA SER A 21 -24.06 -10.84 8.16
C SER A 21 -22.66 -11.07 7.62
N CYS A 22 -22.47 -12.25 7.01
CA CYS A 22 -21.29 -12.61 6.28
C CYS A 22 -21.25 -11.74 5.03
N LYS A 23 -20.78 -10.50 5.22
CA LYS A 23 -20.63 -9.49 4.17
C LYS A 23 -19.77 -10.12 3.09
N LYS A 24 -20.41 -10.58 1.99
CA LYS A 24 -19.72 -11.15 0.84
C LYS A 24 -18.59 -10.20 0.47
N LYS A 25 -17.35 -10.69 0.46
CA LYS A 25 -16.17 -9.87 0.21
C LYS A 25 -16.40 -9.13 -1.11
N LYS A 26 -16.48 -7.79 -1.05
CA LYS A 26 -16.75 -6.97 -2.23
C LYS A 26 -15.67 -7.28 -3.26
N ILE A 27 -16.10 -7.68 -4.45
CA ILE A 27 -15.19 -7.83 -5.58
C ILE A 27 -14.89 -6.41 -6.05
N ILE A 28 -13.62 -6.01 -5.93
CA ILE A 28 -13.11 -4.73 -6.40
C ILE A 28 -13.06 -4.79 -7.94
N ASP A 29 -13.53 -3.75 -8.61
CA ASP A 29 -13.42 -3.64 -10.07
C ASP A 29 -11.93 -3.61 -10.48
N PRO A 30 -11.47 -4.48 -11.41
CA PRO A 30 -10.09 -4.47 -11.89
C PRO A 30 -9.75 -3.29 -12.82
N THR A 31 -10.74 -2.49 -13.22
CA THR A 31 -10.59 -1.35 -14.14
C THR A 31 -9.96 -0.16 -13.43
N ASN A 32 -8.81 0.30 -13.93
CA ASN A 32 -8.10 1.46 -13.39
C ASN A 32 -8.90 2.76 -13.64
N GLU A 33 -9.29 3.45 -12.56
CA GLU A 33 -9.97 4.76 -12.60
C GLU A 33 -9.06 5.92 -13.06
N GLY A 34 -7.75 5.67 -13.19
CA GLY A 34 -6.74 6.66 -13.57
C GLY A 34 -6.14 7.38 -12.35
N ILE A 35 -4.81 7.53 -12.36
CA ILE A 35 -4.04 8.05 -11.21
C ILE A 35 -3.57 9.51 -11.36
N SER A 36 -3.85 10.16 -12.49
CA SER A 36 -3.25 11.43 -12.91
C SER A 36 -3.37 12.56 -11.87
N THR A 37 -4.45 12.58 -11.10
CA THR A 37 -4.69 13.51 -9.98
C THR A 37 -3.54 13.56 -8.96
N TYR A 38 -2.87 12.44 -8.67
CA TYR A 38 -1.69 12.40 -7.79
C TYR A 38 -0.40 11.99 -8.51
N LEU A 39 -0.46 11.17 -9.55
CA LEU A 39 0.70 10.70 -10.34
C LEU A 39 0.50 11.07 -11.83
N PRO A 40 0.87 12.29 -12.25
CA PRO A 40 0.59 12.81 -13.60
C PRO A 40 1.10 11.93 -14.75
N THR A 41 0.19 11.27 -15.46
CA THR A 41 0.45 10.24 -16.49
C THR A 41 0.75 10.81 -17.88
N ASN A 42 1.67 11.78 -17.97
CA ASN A 42 2.21 12.26 -19.25
C ASN A 42 3.64 11.72 -19.42
N VAL A 43 3.96 11.16 -20.58
CA VAL A 43 5.24 10.48 -20.87
C VAL A 43 6.46 11.40 -20.84
N ASN A 44 6.25 12.71 -20.96
CA ASN A 44 7.32 13.71 -20.85
C ASN A 44 7.70 13.99 -19.38
N ASN A 45 6.86 13.59 -18.42
CA ASN A 45 7.07 13.88 -16.99
C ASN A 45 8.17 12.99 -16.41
N TRP A 46 8.98 13.57 -15.54
CA TRP A 46 10.00 12.85 -14.80
C TRP A 46 10.21 13.43 -13.40
N TRP A 47 10.59 12.56 -12.47
CA TRP A 47 10.87 12.91 -11.08
C TRP A 47 12.19 12.28 -10.68
N LYS A 48 13.15 13.10 -10.24
CA LYS A 48 14.50 12.67 -9.85
C LYS A 48 14.57 12.51 -8.33
N TYR A 49 14.96 11.33 -7.86
CA TYR A 49 15.07 11.03 -6.44
C TYR A 49 16.53 10.74 -6.05
N LEU A 50 16.83 10.93 -4.77
CA LEU A 50 18.00 10.38 -4.10
C LEU A 50 17.53 9.34 -3.09
N ALA A 51 18.14 8.15 -3.12
CA ALA A 51 17.92 7.07 -2.18
C ALA A 51 18.93 7.08 -1.01
N SER A 52 18.58 6.39 0.08
CA SER A 52 19.38 6.27 1.30
C SER A 52 20.72 5.56 1.13
N ASP A 53 20.89 4.79 0.04
CA ASP A 53 22.13 4.14 -0.36
C ASP A 53 23.01 5.02 -1.27
N GLY A 54 22.57 6.23 -1.59
CA GLY A 54 23.25 7.15 -2.51
C GLY A 54 22.80 7.04 -3.97
N THR A 55 21.95 6.06 -4.33
CA THR A 55 21.46 5.89 -5.70
C THR A 55 20.62 7.09 -6.12
N VAL A 56 20.94 7.68 -7.27
CA VAL A 56 20.13 8.71 -7.91
C VAL A 56 19.40 8.07 -9.09
N PHE A 57 18.08 8.20 -9.13
CA PHE A 57 17.25 7.64 -10.19
C PHE A 57 16.19 8.64 -10.66
N LYS A 58 15.71 8.46 -11.90
CA LYS A 58 14.54 9.15 -12.43
C LYS A 58 13.37 8.17 -12.61
N ARG A 59 12.21 8.51 -12.04
CA ARG A 59 10.92 7.83 -12.29
C ARG A 59 10.27 8.47 -13.51
N TYR A 60 9.67 7.66 -14.38
CA TYR A 60 8.92 8.09 -15.57
C TYR A 60 7.61 7.30 -15.69
N TYR A 61 6.57 7.91 -16.28
CA TYR A 61 5.41 7.15 -16.77
C TYR A 61 5.72 6.63 -18.19
N THR A 62 5.53 5.33 -18.44
CA THR A 62 5.97 4.71 -19.70
C THR A 62 4.97 4.82 -20.85
N GLY A 63 3.80 5.45 -20.64
CA GLY A 63 2.75 5.53 -21.66
C GLY A 63 2.00 4.22 -21.90
N ARG A 64 2.24 3.20 -21.06
CA ARG A 64 1.71 1.84 -21.20
C ARG A 64 0.94 1.44 -19.94
N ASP A 65 -0.14 0.70 -20.16
CA ASP A 65 -0.82 -0.06 -19.11
C ASP A 65 -0.41 -1.53 -19.15
N THR A 66 -0.65 -2.23 -18.05
CA THR A 66 -0.32 -3.64 -17.89
C THR A 66 -1.28 -4.32 -16.91
N VAL A 67 -1.38 -5.65 -16.96
CA VAL A 67 -2.31 -6.44 -16.14
C VAL A 67 -1.52 -7.32 -15.18
N VAL A 68 -1.77 -7.19 -13.88
CA VAL A 68 -1.17 -8.03 -12.83
C VAL A 68 -2.26 -8.55 -11.91
N ASP A 69 -2.28 -9.87 -11.67
CA ASP A 69 -3.32 -10.59 -10.94
C ASP A 69 -4.76 -10.31 -11.43
N GLY A 70 -4.91 -9.97 -12.72
CA GLY A 70 -6.19 -9.61 -13.35
C GLY A 70 -6.62 -8.15 -13.14
N PHE A 71 -5.77 -7.27 -12.60
CA PHE A 71 -6.04 -5.84 -12.40
C PHE A 71 -5.17 -4.97 -13.30
N ASN A 72 -5.71 -3.86 -13.78
CA ASN A 72 -5.02 -2.94 -14.69
C ASN A 72 -4.19 -1.91 -13.92
N TYR A 73 -2.93 -1.71 -14.30
CA TYR A 73 -2.02 -0.70 -13.73
C TYR A 73 -1.36 0.13 -14.83
N ASN A 74 -1.16 1.42 -14.55
CA ASN A 74 -0.24 2.26 -15.31
C ASN A 74 1.20 1.83 -14.98
N LEU A 75 2.02 1.57 -16.00
CA LEU A 75 3.42 1.14 -15.84
C LEU A 75 4.36 2.35 -15.78
N PHE A 76 5.13 2.42 -14.69
CA PHE A 76 6.20 3.38 -14.45
C PHE A 76 7.54 2.64 -14.44
N GLU A 77 8.61 3.36 -14.76
CA GLU A 77 9.99 2.85 -14.72
C GLU A 77 10.86 3.82 -13.92
N GLN A 78 11.53 3.32 -12.88
CA GLN A 78 12.69 3.98 -12.27
C GLN A 78 13.92 3.62 -13.11
N VAL A 79 14.73 4.61 -13.46
CA VAL A 79 16.01 4.44 -14.17
C VAL A 79 17.12 5.08 -13.36
N ASP A 80 18.08 4.28 -12.89
CA ASP A 80 19.32 4.76 -12.27
C ASP A 80 20.09 5.66 -13.27
N VAL A 81 20.46 6.87 -12.84
CA VAL A 81 21.09 7.87 -13.73
C VAL A 81 22.55 7.56 -14.06
N ASN A 82 23.18 6.64 -13.32
CA ASN A 82 24.58 6.23 -13.48
C ASN A 82 24.72 4.89 -14.20
N THR A 83 23.89 3.89 -13.84
CA THR A 83 23.96 2.53 -14.40
C THR A 83 22.98 2.27 -15.53
N GLY A 84 21.91 3.08 -15.66
CA GLY A 84 20.80 2.81 -16.59
C GLY A 84 19.92 1.63 -16.17
N THR A 85 20.12 1.03 -15.00
CA THR A 85 19.29 -0.07 -14.49
C THR A 85 17.84 0.37 -14.32
N ILE A 86 16.92 -0.44 -14.86
CA ILE A 86 15.47 -0.17 -14.87
C ILE A 86 14.75 -1.05 -13.85
N VAL A 87 14.01 -0.41 -12.94
CA VAL A 87 13.06 -1.08 -12.03
C VAL A 87 11.64 -0.68 -12.42
N LYS A 88 10.74 -1.66 -12.52
CA LYS A 88 9.33 -1.41 -12.90
C LYS A 88 8.46 -1.15 -11.68
N GLU A 89 7.53 -0.22 -11.83
CA GLU A 89 6.56 0.14 -10.81
C GLU A 89 5.15 0.17 -11.41
N PHE A 90 4.16 -0.19 -10.61
CA PHE A 90 2.81 -0.42 -11.08
C PHE A 90 1.85 0.35 -10.18
N TYR A 91 1.19 1.38 -10.74
CA TYR A 91 0.28 2.24 -10.01
C TYR A 91 -1.11 2.19 -10.62
N ALA A 92 -2.15 2.17 -9.79
CA ALA A 92 -3.54 2.14 -10.23
C ALA A 92 -4.45 2.84 -9.23
N LYS A 93 -5.67 3.16 -9.65
CA LYS A 93 -6.75 3.63 -8.80
C LYS A 93 -7.96 2.69 -8.94
N PHE A 94 -8.44 2.15 -7.83
CA PHE A 94 -9.67 1.34 -7.79
C PHE A 94 -10.53 1.81 -6.61
N GLU A 95 -11.81 2.10 -6.85
CA GLU A 95 -12.78 2.55 -5.84
C GLU A 95 -12.29 3.77 -5.02
N GLY A 96 -11.73 4.78 -5.68
CA GLY A 96 -11.17 5.97 -5.01
C GLY A 96 -9.89 5.74 -4.19
N ASN A 97 -9.33 4.53 -4.22
CA ASN A 97 -8.08 4.16 -3.53
C ASN A 97 -6.93 4.02 -4.53
N TYR A 98 -5.78 4.60 -4.21
CA TYR A 98 -4.54 4.49 -4.99
C TYR A 98 -3.74 3.29 -4.49
N TYR A 99 -3.28 2.47 -5.43
CA TYR A 99 -2.54 1.25 -5.18
C TYR A 99 -1.14 1.31 -5.78
N THR A 100 -0.20 0.62 -5.12
CA THR A 100 1.05 0.18 -5.73
C THR A 100 1.23 -1.33 -5.58
N LEU A 101 2.11 -1.93 -6.38
CA LEU A 101 2.57 -3.30 -6.24
C LEU A 101 3.95 -3.33 -5.57
N LEU A 102 3.98 -3.73 -4.30
CA LEU A 102 5.21 -3.88 -3.54
C LEU A 102 5.88 -5.20 -3.90
N GLN A 103 6.97 -5.15 -4.66
CA GLN A 103 7.81 -6.31 -4.97
C GLN A 103 8.44 -6.88 -3.67
N LEU A 104 8.29 -8.19 -3.44
CA LEU A 104 8.77 -8.89 -2.23
C LEU A 104 9.86 -9.94 -2.48
N ASP A 105 10.25 -10.17 -3.73
CA ASP A 105 11.40 -11.01 -4.07
C ASP A 105 12.27 -10.38 -5.17
N ASN A 106 13.52 -10.84 -5.28
CA ASN A 106 14.47 -10.32 -6.26
C ASN A 106 14.19 -10.81 -7.71
N SER A 107 13.16 -11.63 -7.93
CA SER A 107 12.79 -12.13 -9.27
C SER A 107 11.78 -11.23 -10.00
N GLY A 108 11.10 -10.34 -9.28
CA GLY A 108 10.03 -9.51 -9.84
C GLY A 108 8.78 -10.29 -10.20
N THR A 109 8.57 -11.47 -9.60
CA THR A 109 7.38 -12.32 -9.86
C THR A 109 6.35 -12.30 -8.74
N ARG A 110 6.68 -11.78 -7.55
CA ARG A 110 5.76 -11.71 -6.40
C ARG A 110 5.61 -10.28 -5.89
N TYR A 111 4.36 -9.83 -5.82
CA TYR A 111 3.97 -8.50 -5.37
C TYR A 111 2.92 -8.59 -4.28
N VAL A 112 2.93 -7.66 -3.33
CA VAL A 112 1.76 -7.36 -2.49
C VAL A 112 1.12 -6.07 -2.97
N LYS A 113 -0.15 -6.17 -3.37
CA LYS A 113 -1.01 -5.02 -3.68
C LYS A 113 -1.29 -4.24 -2.39
N ALA A 114 -0.83 -3.00 -2.34
CA ALA A 114 -0.98 -2.12 -1.18
C ALA A 114 -1.74 -0.84 -1.56
N ILE A 115 -2.80 -0.49 -0.82
CA ILE A 115 -3.35 0.88 -0.87
C ILE A 115 -2.35 1.82 -0.20
N VAL A 116 -1.97 2.88 -0.90
CA VAL A 116 -0.99 3.88 -0.46
C VAL A 116 -1.57 5.27 -0.23
N LEU A 117 -2.77 5.57 -0.75
CA LEU A 117 -3.45 6.86 -0.60
C LEU A 117 -4.96 6.75 -0.92
N ASN A 118 -5.82 7.54 -0.26
CA ASN A 118 -7.19 7.79 -0.74
C ASN A 118 -7.23 9.05 -1.62
N GLU A 119 -8.11 9.09 -2.62
CA GLU A 119 -8.29 10.26 -3.50
C GLU A 119 -8.61 11.57 -2.76
N ASN A 120 -9.40 11.48 -1.69
CA ASN A 120 -9.77 12.60 -0.82
C ASN A 120 -9.23 12.32 0.60
N PRO A 121 -7.93 12.52 0.85
CA PRO A 121 -7.30 12.19 2.12
C PRO A 121 -7.66 13.21 3.19
N GLN A 122 -8.15 12.72 4.32
CA GLN A 122 -8.36 13.51 5.54
C GLN A 122 -7.52 12.90 6.67
N VAL A 123 -6.99 13.73 7.58
CA VAL A 123 -6.16 13.24 8.70
C VAL A 123 -6.98 12.27 9.54
N GLY A 124 -6.44 11.06 9.74
CA GLY A 124 -7.14 9.99 10.44
C GLY A 124 -7.93 9.02 9.55
N ASN A 125 -8.06 9.25 8.25
CA ASN A 125 -8.55 8.22 7.32
C ASN A 125 -7.67 6.97 7.42
N THR A 126 -8.31 5.79 7.49
CA THR A 126 -7.63 4.48 7.60
C THR A 126 -8.21 3.45 6.64
N TRP A 127 -7.38 2.50 6.21
CA TRP A 127 -7.76 1.38 5.35
C TRP A 127 -6.96 0.11 5.68
N GLU A 128 -7.49 -1.05 5.31
CA GLU A 128 -6.77 -2.34 5.38
C GLU A 128 -6.66 -2.95 3.98
N SER A 129 -5.46 -3.43 3.61
CA SER A 129 -5.22 -4.23 2.40
C SER A 129 -4.74 -5.63 2.81
N THR A 130 -5.52 -6.68 2.52
CA THR A 130 -5.13 -8.08 2.81
C THR A 130 -4.44 -8.73 1.62
N GLY A 131 -3.36 -9.47 1.84
CA GLY A 131 -2.66 -10.25 0.83
C GLY A 131 -1.99 -11.50 1.41
N SER A 132 -1.01 -12.02 0.67
CA SER A 132 -0.05 -13.01 1.15
C SER A 132 1.24 -12.90 0.37
N PHE A 133 2.34 -13.41 0.92
CA PHE A 133 3.57 -13.67 0.17
C PHE A 133 4.00 -15.12 0.37
N THR A 134 4.71 -15.68 -0.60
CA THR A 134 5.19 -17.06 -0.53
C THR A 134 6.71 -17.07 -0.38
N TYR A 135 7.19 -17.70 0.69
CA TYR A 135 8.62 -17.92 0.95
C TYR A 135 8.80 -19.34 1.54
N GLY A 136 8.77 -20.36 0.67
CA GLY A 136 8.62 -21.77 1.04
C GLY A 136 7.19 -22.12 1.49
N ILE A 137 6.64 -21.33 2.41
CA ILE A 137 5.24 -21.34 2.84
C ILE A 137 4.52 -20.05 2.41
N ALA A 138 3.19 -20.10 2.27
CA ALA A 138 2.37 -18.92 2.06
C ALA A 138 2.06 -18.24 3.41
N ILE A 139 2.54 -17.01 3.60
CA ILE A 139 2.35 -16.21 4.81
C ILE A 139 1.28 -15.14 4.50
N PRO A 140 0.09 -15.19 5.14
CA PRO A 140 -0.90 -14.12 5.04
C PRO A 140 -0.35 -12.80 5.54
N THR A 141 -0.65 -11.72 4.82
CA THR A 141 -0.28 -10.34 5.19
C THR A 141 -1.51 -9.45 5.26
N LYS A 142 -1.38 -8.38 6.04
CA LYS A 142 -2.21 -7.19 5.88
C LYS A 142 -1.39 -5.92 6.01
N ILE A 143 -1.83 -4.86 5.35
CA ILE A 143 -1.28 -3.52 5.45
C ILE A 143 -2.38 -2.60 5.99
N GLU A 144 -2.16 -2.02 7.16
CA GLU A 144 -3.05 -0.99 7.74
C GLU A 144 -2.48 0.39 7.39
N GLY A 145 -3.14 1.13 6.51
CA GLY A 145 -2.74 2.49 6.13
C GLY A 145 -3.51 3.55 6.91
N LYS A 146 -2.86 4.68 7.18
CA LYS A 146 -3.43 5.86 7.84
C LYS A 146 -2.86 7.15 7.27
N VAL A 147 -3.70 8.14 6.96
CA VAL A 147 -3.26 9.52 6.71
C VAL A 147 -2.81 10.14 8.04
N THR A 148 -1.52 10.44 8.17
CA THR A 148 -0.91 11.06 9.36
C THR A 148 -0.92 12.58 9.29
N SER A 149 -0.82 13.16 8.08
CA SER A 149 -0.84 14.62 7.89
C SER A 149 -1.41 15.01 6.52
N ILE A 150 -1.95 16.23 6.44
CA ILE A 150 -2.29 16.93 5.20
C ILE A 150 -1.76 18.37 5.30
N ASN A 151 -1.60 19.05 4.17
CA ASN A 151 -1.08 20.43 4.10
C ASN A 151 0.33 20.59 4.71
N GLY A 152 1.13 19.52 4.75
CA GLY A 152 2.54 19.59 5.06
C GLY A 152 3.34 20.29 3.97
N THR A 153 4.60 20.62 4.27
CA THR A 153 5.56 21.21 3.33
C THR A 153 6.77 20.29 3.13
N PHE A 154 7.42 20.41 1.98
CA PHE A 154 8.69 19.74 1.67
C PHE A 154 9.51 20.62 0.72
N THR A 155 10.84 20.64 0.83
CA THR A 155 11.71 21.46 -0.03
C THR A 155 12.33 20.61 -1.13
N VAL A 156 12.13 21.00 -2.40
CA VAL A 156 12.66 20.33 -3.58
C VAL A 156 13.44 21.37 -4.40
N ASN A 157 14.73 21.14 -4.66
CA ASN A 157 15.60 22.07 -5.37
C ASN A 157 15.48 23.54 -4.88
N ASN A 158 15.51 23.73 -3.54
CA ASN A 158 15.28 25.00 -2.83
C ASN A 158 13.88 25.64 -2.97
N VAL A 159 12.95 25.04 -3.71
CA VAL A 159 11.54 25.45 -3.80
C VAL A 159 10.72 24.73 -2.72
N VAL A 160 9.87 25.47 -2.00
CA VAL A 160 8.94 24.87 -1.04
C VAL A 160 7.70 24.35 -1.80
N VAL A 161 7.45 23.05 -1.69
CA VAL A 161 6.22 22.38 -2.12
C VAL A 161 5.28 22.30 -0.91
N ASP A 162 4.12 22.94 -1.00
CA ASP A 162 3.03 22.84 -0.02
C ASP A 162 2.09 21.66 -0.30
N SER A 163 0.96 21.59 0.42
CA SER A 163 -0.13 20.64 0.16
C SER A 163 0.29 19.17 0.21
N VAL A 164 1.36 18.85 0.95
CA VAL A 164 1.89 17.49 1.08
C VAL A 164 1.01 16.69 2.03
N VAL A 165 0.53 15.54 1.55
CA VAL A 165 -0.16 14.51 2.31
C VAL A 165 0.86 13.48 2.77
N GLU A 166 0.85 13.12 4.05
CA GLU A 166 1.66 12.03 4.60
C GLU A 166 0.76 10.86 4.96
N VAL A 167 1.18 9.67 4.53
CA VAL A 167 0.54 8.39 4.84
C VAL A 167 1.55 7.50 5.54
N LYS A 168 1.15 6.92 6.67
CA LYS A 168 1.88 5.82 7.33
C LYS A 168 1.09 4.53 7.19
N SER A 169 1.75 3.50 6.69
CA SER A 169 1.22 2.15 6.55
C SER A 169 2.02 1.17 7.41
N VAL A 170 1.35 0.29 8.14
CA VAL A 170 1.97 -0.77 8.96
C VAL A 170 1.73 -2.11 8.29
N LEU A 171 2.80 -2.86 8.02
CA LEU A 171 2.73 -4.22 7.49
C LEU A 171 2.62 -5.20 8.66
N TYR A 172 1.69 -6.14 8.57
CA TYR A 172 1.58 -7.28 9.48
C TYR A 172 1.65 -8.60 8.70
N GLY A 173 2.34 -9.59 9.26
CA GLY A 173 2.40 -10.95 8.75
C GLY A 173 1.93 -11.98 9.78
N LYS A 174 1.21 -13.02 9.35
CA LYS A 174 0.93 -14.20 10.19
C LYS A 174 2.12 -15.15 10.18
N LEU A 175 3.14 -14.81 10.98
CA LEU A 175 4.33 -15.65 11.17
C LEU A 175 4.06 -16.89 12.04
N ASN A 176 2.89 -16.96 12.68
CA ASN A 176 2.30 -18.16 13.24
C ASN A 176 0.79 -18.21 12.92
N LEU A 177 0.12 -19.32 13.23
CA LEU A 177 -1.29 -19.54 12.87
C LEU A 177 -2.28 -18.56 13.57
N LEU A 178 -1.89 -17.98 14.70
CA LEU A 178 -2.80 -17.29 15.63
C LEU A 178 -2.71 -15.76 15.54
N THR A 179 -1.51 -15.18 15.50
CA THR A 179 -1.30 -13.74 15.68
C THR A 179 -0.82 -13.02 14.43
N TRP A 180 -1.32 -11.79 14.22
CA TRP A 180 -0.70 -10.81 13.34
C TRP A 180 0.54 -10.20 14.01
N THR A 181 1.73 -10.49 13.50
CA THR A 181 2.98 -9.85 13.95
C THR A 181 3.20 -8.58 13.14
N ASN A 182 3.53 -7.46 13.79
CA ASN A 182 3.98 -6.25 13.10
C ASN A 182 5.35 -6.51 12.45
N CYS A 183 5.46 -6.27 11.15
CA CYS A 183 6.66 -6.52 10.34
C CYS A 183 7.27 -5.22 9.79
N GLY A 184 6.95 -4.07 10.39
CA GLY A 184 7.50 -2.76 10.04
C GLY A 184 6.51 -1.85 9.31
N THR A 185 7.01 -0.75 8.75
CA THR A 185 6.18 0.34 8.22
C THR A 185 6.69 0.91 6.89
N ILE A 186 5.77 1.49 6.12
CA ILE A 186 6.07 2.45 5.07
C ILE A 186 5.57 3.82 5.53
N ILE A 187 6.33 4.88 5.29
CA ILE A 187 5.83 6.26 5.28
C ILE A 187 6.00 6.80 3.87
N MET A 188 4.91 7.23 3.25
CA MET A 188 4.90 7.84 1.91
C MET A 188 4.36 9.25 1.97
N LYS A 189 4.93 10.16 1.17
CA LYS A 189 4.46 11.54 1.03
C LYS A 189 4.02 11.79 -0.40
N PHE A 190 2.92 12.50 -0.59
CA PHE A 190 2.32 12.78 -1.88
C PHE A 190 1.92 14.25 -1.99
N ARG A 191 1.96 14.83 -3.20
CA ARG A 191 1.35 16.13 -3.50
C ARG A 191 0.56 16.05 -4.80
N ARG A 192 -0.70 16.53 -4.75
CA ARG A 192 -1.65 16.49 -5.88
C ARG A 192 -1.05 17.19 -7.11
N GLY A 193 -1.13 16.56 -8.28
CA GLY A 193 -0.52 17.09 -9.51
C GLY A 193 1.01 17.26 -9.44
N LEU A 194 1.70 16.53 -8.56
CA LEU A 194 3.16 16.40 -8.61
C LEU A 194 3.55 14.92 -8.58
N GLY A 195 3.22 14.18 -7.52
CA GLY A 195 3.66 12.79 -7.39
C GLY A 195 3.93 12.36 -5.96
N ILE A 196 4.70 11.28 -5.85
CA ILE A 196 5.40 10.87 -4.64
C ILE A 196 6.52 11.89 -4.36
N ILE A 197 6.60 12.34 -3.12
CA ILE A 197 7.59 13.30 -2.62
C ILE A 197 8.72 12.59 -1.86
N SER A 198 8.37 11.55 -1.10
CA SER A 198 9.34 10.69 -0.42
C SER A 198 8.71 9.36 -0.07
N GLU A 199 9.54 8.33 0.04
CA GLU A 199 9.16 7.01 0.51
C GLU A 199 10.17 6.57 1.57
N ASN A 200 9.71 5.97 2.66
CA ASN A 200 10.57 5.39 3.69
C ASN A 200 10.01 4.04 4.08
N TYR A 201 10.75 2.98 3.74
CA TYR A 201 10.44 1.59 4.02
C TYR A 201 11.36 1.11 5.14
N ASP A 202 10.78 0.65 6.24
CA ASP A 202 11.46 -0.02 7.34
C ASP A 202 10.70 -1.31 7.64
N PHE A 203 11.10 -2.41 6.99
CA PHE A 203 10.45 -3.71 7.06
C PHE A 203 11.39 -4.78 7.61
N ASN A 204 10.88 -5.60 8.54
CA ASN A 204 11.51 -6.83 8.99
C ASN A 204 10.43 -7.90 9.18
N VAL A 205 10.39 -8.87 8.27
CA VAL A 205 9.43 -9.98 8.24
C VAL A 205 10.10 -11.24 8.81
N GLY A 206 10.43 -11.21 10.10
CA GLY A 206 10.83 -12.40 10.87
C GLY A 206 12.02 -13.20 10.32
N GLY A 207 12.98 -12.53 9.66
CA GLY A 207 14.13 -13.18 9.02
C GLY A 207 13.90 -13.75 7.61
N PHE A 208 12.66 -13.74 7.09
CA PHE A 208 12.36 -14.12 5.71
C PHE A 208 12.68 -12.99 4.72
N PHE A 209 12.46 -11.74 5.13
CA PHE A 209 12.67 -10.55 4.32
C PHE A 209 12.99 -9.37 5.23
N SER A 210 13.93 -8.52 4.83
CA SER A 210 14.24 -7.25 5.48
C SER A 210 14.50 -6.19 4.42
N LYS A 211 13.91 -5.01 4.56
CA LYS A 211 14.12 -3.87 3.66
C LYS A 211 14.08 -2.58 4.47
N GLN A 212 15.26 -2.00 4.68
CA GLN A 212 15.42 -0.63 5.13
C GLN A 212 15.90 0.21 3.94
N TYR A 213 15.04 1.09 3.43
CA TYR A 213 15.31 1.88 2.23
C TYR A 213 14.42 3.12 2.25
N SER A 214 14.99 4.30 2.02
CA SER A 214 14.21 5.51 1.79
C SER A 214 14.66 6.25 0.54
N ASN A 215 13.76 7.03 -0.04
CA ASN A 215 14.05 7.96 -1.12
C ASN A 215 13.31 9.29 -0.89
N TYR A 216 13.80 10.35 -1.51
CA TYR A 216 13.09 11.62 -1.58
C TYR A 216 13.35 12.34 -2.90
N ILE A 217 12.37 13.11 -3.33
CA ILE A 217 12.43 13.87 -4.58
C ILE A 217 13.41 15.04 -4.43
N THR A 218 14.27 15.20 -5.43
CA THR A 218 15.33 16.22 -5.47
C THR A 218 15.09 17.26 -6.55
N ASP A 219 14.44 16.88 -7.64
CA ASP A 219 14.19 17.70 -8.83
C ASP A 219 13.07 17.05 -9.69
N TYR A 220 12.36 17.82 -10.52
CA TYR A 220 11.28 17.27 -11.36
C TYR A 220 10.94 18.12 -12.59
N TYR A 221 10.26 17.49 -13.54
CA TYR A 221 9.51 18.15 -14.61
C TYR A 221 8.13 17.51 -14.73
N VAL A 222 7.10 18.32 -14.60
CA VAL A 222 5.69 17.91 -14.75
C VAL A 222 5.01 18.90 -15.68
N GLN A 223 4.49 18.40 -16.80
CA GLN A 223 3.60 19.15 -17.68
C GLN A 223 2.20 19.26 -17.02
N PRO A 224 1.52 20.42 -17.11
CA PRO A 224 0.14 20.61 -16.63
C PRO A 224 -0.87 19.62 -17.24
#